data_AF-A0A350AED4-F1
#
_entry.id   AF-A0A350AED4-F1
#
_cell.length_a   1.000
_cell.length_b   1.000
_cell.length_c   1.000
_cell.angle_alpha   90.00
_cell.angle_beta   90.00
_cell.angle_gamma   90.00
#
_symmetry.space_group_name_H-M   'P 1'
#
loop_
_entity.id
_entity.type
_entity.pdbx_description
1 polymer ?
#
loop_
_entity_poly.entity_id
_entity_poly.type
_entity_poly.pdbx_seq_one_letter_code
_entity_poly.pdbx_strand_id
1 'polypeptide(L)'
;YSLWGPIGLSLMVAIGPERFEEMLAGAREMDQHFQNAPLEQNLPVLLALVGLWHHQGMGHATRAVIPYDQRLARLPAYLQQLEMESNGKGVAMDGHGLTQAAAPIVWGEPGTNGQHAFFQLIHQGRQVVPVEFLIAAEGNEPDMAEHQALLVANCLAQSQALMLGRNLAVAREIVAGGVGEGGGGKQGRGGG
;
A
#
# COMPACT_ATOMS: atom_id res chain seq x y z
N TYR A 1 -6.40 4.29 -18.78
CA TYR A 1 -5.79 3.43 -19.83
C TYR A 1 -5.15 4.16 -21.01
N SER A 2 -5.13 5.50 -21.08
CA SER A 2 -4.62 6.23 -22.28
C SER A 2 -3.12 6.54 -22.28
N LEU A 3 -2.42 6.37 -21.15
CA LEU A 3 -1.00 6.67 -20.99
C LEU A 3 -0.10 5.98 -22.04
N TRP A 4 -0.47 4.77 -22.43
CA TRP A 4 0.28 3.92 -23.36
C TRP A 4 0.18 4.37 -24.83
N GLY A 5 -0.76 5.28 -25.13
CA GLY A 5 -1.03 5.79 -26.47
C GLY A 5 -0.60 7.24 -26.65
N PRO A 6 -1.28 8.03 -27.52
CA PRO A 6 -0.89 9.40 -27.84
C PRO A 6 -0.80 10.35 -26.64
N ILE A 7 -1.55 10.09 -25.56
CA ILE A 7 -1.48 10.88 -24.32
C ILE A 7 -0.12 10.72 -23.63
N GLY A 8 0.61 9.64 -23.87
CA GLY A 8 1.95 9.40 -23.36
C GLY A 8 3.05 10.28 -23.97
N LEU A 9 2.75 11.13 -24.97
CA LEU A 9 3.73 11.99 -25.62
C LEU A 9 4.50 12.88 -24.63
N SER A 10 3.80 13.47 -23.65
CA SER A 10 4.46 14.30 -22.63
C SER A 10 5.45 13.51 -21.76
N LEU A 11 5.12 12.26 -21.45
CA LEU A 11 6.02 11.36 -20.72
C LEU A 11 7.22 10.98 -21.59
N MET A 12 7.00 10.59 -22.84
CA MET A 12 8.07 10.27 -23.79
C MET A 12 9.06 11.43 -23.94
N VAL A 13 8.58 12.68 -24.01
CA VAL A 13 9.45 13.86 -24.04
C VAL A 13 10.25 14.01 -22.73
N ALA A 14 9.67 13.66 -21.58
CA ALA A 14 10.31 13.81 -20.28
C ALA A 14 11.39 12.73 -19.99
N ILE A 15 11.18 11.49 -20.43
CA ILE A 15 12.10 10.35 -20.12
C ILE A 15 12.91 9.87 -21.33
N GLY A 16 12.63 10.40 -22.52
CA GLY A 16 13.22 9.96 -23.78
C GLY A 16 12.46 8.80 -24.43
N PRO A 17 12.56 8.65 -25.76
CA PRO A 17 11.87 7.59 -26.49
C PRO A 17 12.32 6.19 -26.07
N GLU A 18 13.60 5.99 -25.76
CA GLU A 18 14.15 4.68 -25.39
C GLU A 18 13.54 4.18 -24.07
N ARG A 19 13.49 5.04 -23.04
CA ARG A 19 12.87 4.68 -21.75
C ARG A 19 11.36 4.52 -21.86
N PHE A 20 10.72 5.28 -22.75
CA PHE A 20 9.29 5.09 -23.03
C PHE A 20 9.02 3.75 -23.69
N GLU A 21 9.86 3.31 -24.64
CA GLU A 21 9.80 1.99 -25.25
C GLU A 21 10.05 0.87 -24.23
N GLU A 22 11.03 1.02 -23.33
CA GLU A 22 11.26 0.07 -22.23
C GLU A 22 10.02 -0.05 -21.31
N MET A 23 9.38 1.08 -20.98
CA MET A 23 8.14 1.08 -20.19
C MET A 23 7.00 0.33 -20.92
N LEU A 24 6.85 0.55 -22.23
CA LEU A 24 5.86 -0.18 -23.05
C LEU A 24 6.20 -1.67 -23.17
N ALA A 25 7.48 -2.02 -23.21
CA ALA A 25 7.92 -3.41 -23.23
C ALA A 25 7.57 -4.12 -21.92
N GLY A 26 7.77 -3.47 -20.76
CA GLY A 26 7.35 -4.01 -19.47
C GLY A 26 5.84 -4.21 -19.35
N ALA A 27 5.03 -3.27 -19.88
CA ALA A 27 3.57 -3.46 -19.97
C ALA A 27 3.20 -4.66 -20.83
N ARG A 28 3.85 -4.83 -21.98
CA ARG A 28 3.63 -5.96 -22.90
C ARG A 28 4.03 -7.30 -22.28
N GLU A 29 5.09 -7.33 -21.48
CA GLU A 29 5.48 -8.53 -20.73
C GLU A 29 4.36 -8.95 -19.77
N MET A 30 3.77 -8.00 -19.04
CA MET A 30 2.63 -8.29 -18.16
C MET A 30 1.38 -8.71 -18.95
N ASP A 31 1.12 -8.14 -20.13
CA ASP A 31 0.04 -8.59 -21.01
C ASP A 31 0.24 -10.06 -21.43
N GLN A 32 1.46 -10.43 -21.82
CA GLN A 32 1.80 -11.81 -22.19
C GLN A 32 1.70 -12.76 -20.99
N HIS A 33 2.13 -12.34 -19.80
CA HIS A 33 1.95 -13.11 -18.57
C HIS A 33 0.46 -13.34 -18.29
N PHE A 34 -0.35 -12.29 -18.33
CA PHE A 34 -1.79 -12.37 -18.09
C PHE A 34 -2.50 -13.31 -19.08
N GLN A 35 -2.11 -13.30 -20.35
CA GLN A 35 -2.73 -14.14 -21.38
C GLN A 35 -2.34 -15.61 -21.29
N ASN A 36 -1.10 -15.93 -20.89
CA ASN A 36 -0.54 -17.26 -21.08
C ASN A 36 -0.31 -18.04 -19.78
N ALA A 37 -0.18 -17.37 -18.62
CA ALA A 37 0.08 -18.05 -17.36
C ALA A 37 -1.17 -18.82 -16.87
N PRO A 38 -1.01 -20.06 -16.33
CA PRO A 38 -2.07 -20.75 -15.60
C PRO A 38 -2.65 -19.87 -14.49
N LEU A 39 -3.96 -19.97 -14.22
CA LEU A 39 -4.67 -19.05 -13.31
C LEU A 39 -4.05 -19.01 -11.91
N GLU A 40 -3.58 -20.14 -11.41
CA GLU A 40 -2.91 -20.29 -10.10
C GLU A 40 -1.52 -19.64 -10.01
N GLN A 41 -0.93 -19.23 -11.14
CA GLN A 41 0.35 -18.52 -11.24
C GLN A 41 0.20 -17.14 -11.89
N ASN A 42 -1.02 -16.78 -12.28
CA ASN A 42 -1.31 -15.55 -13.00
C ASN A 42 -1.46 -14.40 -11.99
N LEU A 43 -0.47 -13.51 -11.98
CA LEU A 43 -0.33 -12.47 -10.95
C LEU A 43 -1.53 -11.50 -10.93
N PRO A 44 -1.99 -10.94 -12.07
CA PRO A 44 -3.21 -10.15 -12.10
C PRO A 44 -4.46 -10.90 -11.61
N VAL A 45 -4.63 -12.17 -11.97
CA VAL A 45 -5.78 -13.00 -11.52
C VAL A 45 -5.74 -13.21 -10.01
N LEU A 46 -4.60 -13.62 -9.47
CA LEU A 46 -4.43 -13.82 -8.03
C LEU A 46 -4.69 -12.53 -7.25
N LEU A 47 -4.16 -11.39 -7.72
CA LEU A 47 -4.38 -10.09 -7.11
C LEU A 47 -5.88 -9.71 -7.11
N ALA A 48 -6.57 -9.94 -8.24
CA ALA A 48 -8.00 -9.70 -8.35
C ALA A 48 -8.82 -10.59 -7.40
N LEU A 49 -8.49 -11.88 -7.30
CA LEU A 49 -9.17 -12.82 -6.40
C LEU A 49 -8.95 -12.46 -4.92
N VAL A 50 -7.75 -12.05 -4.53
CA VAL A 50 -7.47 -11.54 -3.19
C VAL A 50 -8.26 -10.26 -2.89
N GLY A 51 -8.38 -9.35 -3.86
CA GLY A 51 -9.21 -8.16 -3.75
C GLY A 51 -10.69 -8.48 -3.58
N LEU A 52 -11.23 -9.36 -4.41
CA LEU A 52 -12.63 -9.84 -4.33
C LEU A 52 -12.90 -10.54 -2.99
N TRP A 53 -11.98 -11.38 -2.54
CA TRP A 53 -12.09 -12.05 -1.25
C TRP A 53 -12.21 -11.05 -0.10
N HIS A 54 -11.30 -10.08 0.00
CA HIS A 54 -11.37 -9.09 1.07
C HIS A 54 -12.59 -8.17 0.96
N HIS A 55 -12.94 -7.72 -0.25
CA HIS A 55 -14.02 -6.78 -0.44
C HIS A 55 -15.40 -7.44 -0.35
N GLN A 56 -15.68 -8.39 -1.24
CA GLN A 56 -16.99 -9.04 -1.36
C GLN A 56 -17.14 -10.24 -0.43
N GLY A 57 -16.04 -10.98 -0.17
CA GLY A 57 -16.06 -12.11 0.75
C GLY A 57 -16.06 -11.69 2.23
N MET A 58 -15.19 -10.75 2.61
CA MET A 58 -15.02 -10.30 4.00
C MET A 58 -15.66 -8.95 4.32
N GLY A 59 -16.21 -8.25 3.32
CA GLY A 59 -16.91 -6.97 3.51
C GLY A 59 -16.00 -5.78 3.80
N HIS A 60 -14.69 -5.86 3.51
CA HIS A 60 -13.77 -4.75 3.74
C HIS A 60 -13.99 -3.65 2.70
N ALA A 61 -14.41 -2.47 3.16
CA ALA A 61 -14.86 -1.39 2.29
C ALA A 61 -13.74 -0.66 1.53
N THR A 62 -12.50 -0.74 2.02
CA THR A 62 -11.37 0.02 1.50
C THR A 62 -10.16 -0.88 1.29
N ARG A 63 -9.24 -0.46 0.43
CA ARG A 63 -7.91 -1.07 0.23
C ARG A 63 -6.86 0.04 0.17
N ALA A 64 -5.76 -0.13 0.91
CA ALA A 64 -4.66 0.82 0.93
C ALA A 64 -3.50 0.34 0.04
N VAL A 65 -2.94 1.22 -0.79
CA VAL A 65 -1.76 0.96 -1.61
C VAL A 65 -0.61 1.85 -1.13
N ILE A 66 0.43 1.24 -0.58
CA ILE A 66 1.53 1.94 0.10
C ILE A 66 2.85 1.65 -0.61
N PRO A 67 3.24 2.48 -1.59
CA PRO A 67 4.53 2.36 -2.23
C PRO A 67 5.64 2.91 -1.32
N TYR A 68 6.63 2.11 -0.99
CA TYR A 68 7.88 2.55 -0.34
C TYR A 68 8.84 3.04 -1.42
N ASP A 69 8.40 4.04 -2.16
CA ASP A 69 9.20 4.79 -3.12
C ASP A 69 8.51 6.15 -3.35
N GLN A 70 9.25 7.25 -3.13
CA GLN A 70 8.70 8.60 -3.29
C GLN A 70 8.39 8.93 -4.76
N ARG A 71 9.05 8.28 -5.72
CA ARG A 71 8.77 8.41 -7.17
C ARG A 71 7.38 7.90 -7.52
N LEU A 72 6.81 7.01 -6.69
CA LEU A 72 5.46 6.47 -6.83
C LEU A 72 4.41 7.25 -6.01
N ALA A 73 4.69 8.48 -5.58
CA ALA A 73 3.75 9.31 -4.82
C ALA A 73 2.38 9.51 -5.47
N ARG A 74 2.30 9.46 -6.80
CA ARG A 74 1.03 9.61 -7.53
C ARG A 74 0.40 8.27 -7.91
N LEU A 75 1.02 7.13 -7.58
CA LEU A 75 0.49 5.82 -7.90
C LEU A 75 -0.86 5.55 -7.21
N PRO A 76 -1.06 5.82 -5.91
CA PRO A 76 -2.37 5.61 -5.29
C PRO A 76 -3.48 6.45 -5.94
N ALA A 77 -3.18 7.71 -6.28
CA ALA A 77 -4.12 8.60 -6.98
C ALA A 77 -4.42 8.13 -8.43
N TYR A 78 -3.42 7.56 -9.12
CA TYR A 78 -3.63 6.95 -10.43
C TYR A 78 -4.54 5.72 -10.34
N LEU A 79 -4.33 4.85 -9.34
CA LEU A 79 -5.14 3.66 -9.12
C LEU A 79 -6.56 3.97 -8.67
N GLN A 80 -6.77 5.07 -7.94
CA GLN A 80 -8.11 5.57 -7.63
C GLN A 80 -8.94 5.76 -8.90
N GLN A 81 -8.39 6.48 -9.89
CA GLN A 81 -9.07 6.64 -11.16
C GLN A 81 -9.23 5.28 -11.85
N LEU A 82 -8.14 4.53 -11.99
CA LEU A 82 -8.13 3.28 -12.75
C LEU A 82 -9.20 2.29 -12.27
N GLU A 83 -9.28 2.06 -10.96
CA GLU A 83 -10.14 1.03 -10.40
C GLU A 83 -11.52 1.54 -10.03
N MET A 84 -11.61 2.70 -9.36
CA MET A 84 -12.89 3.18 -8.85
C MET A 84 -13.78 3.70 -9.99
N GLU A 85 -13.20 4.30 -11.05
CA GLU A 85 -13.96 4.72 -12.22
C GLU A 85 -14.42 3.51 -13.06
N SER A 86 -13.54 2.50 -13.21
CA SER A 86 -13.85 1.30 -14.00
C SER A 86 -14.90 0.41 -13.33
N ASN A 87 -14.70 0.13 -12.03
CA ASN A 87 -15.42 -0.91 -11.30
C ASN A 87 -16.43 -0.36 -10.27
N GLY A 88 -16.48 0.95 -10.01
CA GLY A 88 -17.45 1.60 -9.12
C GLY A 88 -18.85 1.67 -9.72
N LYS A 89 -19.38 0.54 -10.18
CA LYS A 89 -20.68 0.42 -10.85
C LYS A 89 -21.73 -0.16 -9.91
N GLY A 90 -22.99 0.23 -10.10
CA GLY A 90 -24.13 -0.25 -9.32
C GLY A 90 -25.05 -1.22 -10.08
N VAL A 91 -24.72 -1.53 -11.33
CA VAL A 91 -25.56 -2.31 -12.25
C VAL A 91 -24.70 -3.34 -12.97
N ALA A 92 -25.22 -4.56 -13.09
CA ALA A 92 -24.60 -5.64 -13.86
C ALA A 92 -24.80 -5.47 -15.37
N MET A 93 -24.10 -6.27 -16.17
CA MET A 93 -24.12 -6.18 -17.63
C MET A 93 -25.51 -6.45 -18.26
N ASP A 94 -26.37 -7.16 -17.56
CA ASP A 94 -27.75 -7.46 -17.96
C ASP A 94 -28.77 -6.42 -17.45
N GLY A 95 -28.31 -5.36 -16.77
CA GLY A 95 -29.13 -4.25 -16.28
C GLY A 95 -29.72 -4.43 -14.88
N HIS A 96 -29.49 -5.56 -14.19
CA HIS A 96 -29.95 -5.68 -12.80
C HIS A 96 -29.07 -4.89 -11.84
N GLY A 97 -29.69 -4.31 -10.80
CA GLY A 97 -28.95 -3.62 -9.74
C GLY A 97 -28.14 -4.60 -8.89
N LEU A 98 -26.88 -4.24 -8.59
CA LEU A 98 -26.01 -5.10 -7.77
C LEU A 98 -26.49 -5.14 -6.32
N THR A 99 -26.41 -6.31 -5.69
CA THR A 99 -26.79 -6.53 -4.29
C THR A 99 -25.68 -6.19 -3.29
N GLN A 100 -24.47 -5.94 -3.78
CA GLN A 100 -23.30 -5.56 -3.00
C GLN A 100 -22.42 -4.57 -3.78
N ALA A 101 -21.50 -3.91 -3.09
CA ALA A 101 -20.53 -3.04 -3.72
C ALA A 101 -19.62 -3.82 -4.69
N ALA A 102 -19.39 -3.23 -5.87
CA ALA A 102 -18.58 -3.83 -6.92
C ALA A 102 -17.06 -3.65 -6.70
N ALA A 103 -16.67 -2.54 -6.07
CA ALA A 103 -15.27 -2.18 -5.86
C ALA A 103 -15.05 -1.49 -4.51
N PRO A 104 -13.89 -1.73 -3.88
CA PRO A 104 -13.50 -1.00 -2.68
C PRO A 104 -13.09 0.44 -3.00
N ILE A 105 -13.06 1.29 -1.97
CA ILE A 105 -12.37 2.58 -2.04
C ILE A 105 -10.86 2.32 -2.01
N VAL A 106 -10.15 2.81 -3.02
CA VAL A 106 -8.68 2.73 -3.12
C VAL A 106 -8.07 4.02 -2.59
N TRP A 107 -7.01 3.92 -1.78
CA TRP A 107 -6.32 5.08 -1.23
C TRP A 107 -4.89 4.74 -0.80
N GLY A 108 -4.09 5.74 -0.48
CA GLY A 108 -2.73 5.52 0.03
C GLY A 108 -1.81 6.71 -0.18
N GLU A 109 -0.62 6.61 0.40
CA GLU A 109 0.48 7.56 0.32
C GLU A 109 1.80 6.78 0.37
N PRO A 110 2.92 7.32 -0.12
CA PRO A 110 4.21 6.68 0.01
C PRO A 110 4.62 6.39 1.45
N GLY A 111 5.35 5.29 1.62
CA GLY A 111 6.19 5.08 2.79
C GLY A 111 7.41 6.01 2.75
N THR A 112 7.90 6.52 3.88
CA THR A 112 7.44 6.33 5.27
C THR A 112 6.42 7.38 5.71
N ASN A 113 6.09 8.37 4.86
CA ASN A 113 5.17 9.47 5.20
C ASN A 113 3.80 8.96 5.67
N GLY A 114 3.23 7.97 4.97
CA GLY A 114 1.96 7.34 5.36
C GLY A 114 1.98 6.69 6.75
N GLN A 115 3.15 6.23 7.21
CA GLN A 115 3.33 5.62 8.54
C GLN A 115 3.03 6.60 9.68
N HIS A 116 3.29 7.90 9.46
CA HIS A 116 3.07 8.93 10.47
C HIS A 116 1.68 9.60 10.35
N ALA A 117 0.89 9.25 9.32
CA ALA A 117 -0.42 9.84 9.07
C ALA A 117 -1.56 8.92 9.55
N PHE A 118 -1.73 7.77 8.91
CA PHE A 118 -2.93 6.93 9.05
C PHE A 118 -2.65 5.49 9.49
N PHE A 119 -1.37 5.08 9.57
CA PHE A 119 -1.01 3.73 10.02
C PHE A 119 -1.46 3.45 11.46
N GLN A 120 -1.59 4.47 12.30
CA GLN A 120 -2.19 4.34 13.62
C GLN A 120 -3.61 3.74 13.56
N LEU A 121 -4.43 4.19 12.60
CA LEU A 121 -5.77 3.64 12.37
C LEU A 121 -5.69 2.21 11.83
N ILE A 122 -4.77 1.93 10.92
CA ILE A 122 -4.61 0.57 10.36
C ILE A 122 -4.19 -0.43 11.45
N HIS A 123 -3.28 -0.03 12.36
CA HIS A 123 -2.77 -0.90 13.41
C HIS A 123 -3.72 -1.08 14.60
N GLN A 124 -4.43 -0.03 15.02
CA GLN A 124 -5.20 -0.02 16.27
C GLN A 124 -6.69 0.31 16.09
N GLY A 125 -7.10 0.65 14.87
CA GLY A 125 -8.49 0.87 14.53
C GLY A 125 -9.30 -0.43 14.55
N ARG A 126 -10.63 -0.26 14.51
CA ARG A 126 -11.58 -1.39 14.50
C ARG A 126 -11.92 -1.86 13.09
N GLN A 127 -11.58 -1.08 12.07
CA GLN A 127 -11.82 -1.43 10.67
C GLN A 127 -10.60 -2.17 10.12
N VAL A 128 -10.85 -3.32 9.49
CA VAL A 128 -9.81 -4.02 8.74
C VAL A 128 -9.62 -3.32 7.41
N VAL A 129 -8.37 -3.00 7.09
CA VAL A 129 -7.96 -2.41 5.81
C VAL A 129 -6.91 -3.33 5.20
N PRO A 130 -7.24 -4.08 4.13
CA PRO A 130 -6.24 -4.73 3.29
C PRO A 130 -5.20 -3.71 2.81
N VAL A 131 -3.92 -4.03 2.98
CA VAL A 131 -2.80 -3.16 2.62
C VAL A 131 -1.90 -3.86 1.61
N GLU A 132 -1.62 -3.18 0.51
CA GLU A 132 -0.63 -3.57 -0.48
C GLU A 132 0.64 -2.76 -0.30
N PHE A 133 1.72 -3.46 0.04
CA PHE A 133 3.05 -2.88 0.16
C PHE A 133 3.80 -3.10 -1.16
N LEU A 134 4.33 -2.01 -1.72
CA LEU A 134 5.18 -2.07 -2.92
C LEU A 134 6.55 -1.51 -2.58
N ILE A 135 7.61 -2.19 -2.98
CA ILE A 135 8.98 -1.71 -2.80
C ILE A 135 9.88 -2.29 -3.87
N ALA A 136 10.77 -1.47 -4.43
CA ALA A 136 11.85 -1.95 -5.29
C ALA A 136 12.92 -2.64 -4.42
N ALA A 137 13.45 -3.78 -4.85
CA ALA A 137 14.54 -4.43 -4.13
C ALA A 137 15.82 -3.57 -4.15
N GLU A 138 16.04 -2.87 -5.26
CA GLU A 138 17.20 -2.02 -5.52
C GLU A 138 16.77 -0.55 -5.64
N GLY A 139 17.63 0.35 -5.17
CA GLY A 139 17.46 1.80 -5.32
C GLY A 139 18.12 2.31 -6.61
N ASN A 140 17.77 3.51 -7.05
CA ASN A 140 18.33 4.10 -8.27
C ASN A 140 19.64 4.87 -8.02
N GLU A 141 19.90 5.25 -6.77
CA GLU A 141 21.03 6.07 -6.33
C GLU A 141 22.07 5.19 -5.60
N PRO A 142 23.21 4.85 -6.24
CA PRO A 142 24.22 3.98 -5.63
C PRO A 142 24.76 4.51 -4.30
N ASP A 143 24.93 5.83 -4.20
CA ASP A 143 25.44 6.50 -2.99
C ASP A 143 24.42 6.49 -1.82
N MET A 144 23.19 6.04 -2.06
CA MET A 144 22.10 5.95 -1.08
C MET A 144 21.71 4.49 -0.77
N ALA A 145 22.59 3.52 -1.05
CA ALA A 145 22.31 2.11 -0.82
C ALA A 145 21.89 1.78 0.63
N GLU A 146 22.49 2.45 1.63
CA GLU A 146 22.08 2.30 3.04
C GLU A 146 20.65 2.79 3.29
N HIS A 147 20.24 3.90 2.65
CA HIS A 147 18.87 4.40 2.74
C HIS A 147 17.87 3.43 2.12
N GLN A 148 18.22 2.83 0.98
CA GLN A 148 17.41 1.79 0.35
C GLN A 148 17.25 0.57 1.28
N ALA A 149 18.33 0.11 1.90
CA ALA A 149 18.29 -1.01 2.84
C ALA A 149 17.37 -0.72 4.04
N LEU A 150 17.44 0.48 4.61
CA LEU A 150 16.54 0.92 5.68
C LEU A 150 15.08 1.01 5.22
N LEU A 151 14.83 1.47 3.99
CA LEU A 151 13.49 1.54 3.41
C LEU A 151 12.88 0.14 3.24
N VAL A 152 13.68 -0.83 2.77
CA VAL A 152 13.30 -2.24 2.66
C VAL A 152 13.01 -2.85 4.03
N ALA A 153 13.90 -2.64 5.00
CA ALA A 153 13.70 -3.12 6.36
C ALA A 153 12.40 -2.57 6.97
N ASN A 154 12.12 -1.28 6.79
CA ASN A 154 10.90 -0.65 7.28
C ASN A 154 9.63 -1.20 6.60
N CYS A 155 9.66 -1.39 5.29
CA CYS A 155 8.53 -1.97 4.55
C CYS A 155 8.16 -3.37 5.09
N LEU A 156 9.17 -4.24 5.23
CA LEU A 156 9.00 -5.59 5.73
C LEU A 156 8.59 -5.61 7.21
N ALA A 157 9.16 -4.75 8.05
CA ALA A 157 8.79 -4.66 9.45
C ALA A 157 7.34 -4.20 9.63
N GLN A 158 6.86 -3.25 8.81
CA GLN A 158 5.47 -2.78 8.88
C GLN A 158 4.47 -3.85 8.40
N SER A 159 4.78 -4.55 7.31
CA SER A 159 3.92 -5.64 6.83
C SER A 159 3.86 -6.79 7.85
N GLN A 160 5.00 -7.15 8.46
CA GLN A 160 5.06 -8.15 9.52
C GLN A 160 4.28 -7.72 10.77
N ALA A 161 4.41 -6.46 11.19
CA ALA A 161 3.69 -5.93 12.35
C ALA A 161 2.17 -5.97 12.16
N LEU A 162 1.67 -5.71 10.94
CA LEU A 162 0.25 -5.85 10.62
C LEU A 162 -0.21 -7.31 10.62
N MET A 163 0.62 -8.23 10.12
CA MET A 163 0.30 -9.66 10.08
C MET A 163 0.26 -10.30 11.47
N LEU A 164 1.22 -9.97 12.34
CA LEU A 164 1.37 -10.60 13.66
C LEU A 164 0.65 -9.84 14.77
N GLY A 165 0.36 -8.55 14.55
CA GLY A 165 -0.02 -7.62 15.60
C GLY A 165 1.08 -7.46 16.66
N ARG A 166 0.75 -6.80 17.76
CA ARG A 166 1.54 -6.88 19.01
C ARG A 166 0.86 -7.91 19.92
N ASN A 167 1.57 -8.99 20.23
CA ASN A 167 1.13 -9.94 21.24
C ASN A 167 0.94 -9.20 22.58
N LEU A 168 -0.24 -9.32 23.20
CA LEU A 168 -0.57 -8.75 24.51
C LEU A 168 0.49 -9.09 25.58
N ALA A 169 1.14 -10.26 25.49
CA ALA A 169 2.23 -10.64 26.38
C ALA A 169 3.46 -9.73 26.24
N VAL A 170 3.88 -9.44 25.00
CA VAL A 170 5.02 -8.54 24.70
C VAL A 170 4.69 -7.10 25.08
N ALA A 171 3.45 -6.66 24.84
CA ALA A 171 3.00 -5.34 25.26
C ALA A 171 2.99 -5.20 26.80
N ARG A 172 2.62 -6.26 27.52
CA ARG A 172 2.64 -6.30 28.99
C ARG A 172 4.06 -6.33 29.56
N GLU A 173 5.01 -7.01 28.92
CA GLU A 173 6.42 -6.99 29.34
C GLU A 173 7.05 -5.59 29.23
N ILE A 174 6.76 -4.86 28.15
CA ILE A 174 7.27 -3.48 27.98
C ILE A 174 6.67 -2.53 29.02
N VAL A 175 5.37 -2.66 29.32
CA VAL A 175 4.74 -1.88 30.39
C VAL A 175 5.28 -2.27 31.76
N ALA A 176 5.53 -3.56 32.01
CA ALA A 176 6.14 -4.02 33.26
C ALA A 176 7.59 -3.53 33.43
N GLY A 177 8.33 -3.35 32.33
CA GLY A 177 9.68 -2.77 32.32
C GLY A 177 9.74 -1.24 32.42
N GLY A 178 8.62 -0.54 32.26
CA GLY A 178 8.56 0.94 32.16
C GLY A 178 7.92 1.67 33.34
N VAL A 179 7.49 1.00 34.41
CA VAL A 179 6.85 1.64 35.59
C VAL A 179 7.85 1.89 36.74
N GLY A 180 9.16 1.79 36.47
CA GLY A 180 10.20 1.99 37.47
C GLY A 180 11.04 3.24 37.26
N GLU A 181 10.45 4.45 37.23
CA GLU A 181 11.09 5.73 37.62
C GLU A 181 10.15 6.92 37.35
N GLY A 182 9.38 7.31 38.36
CA GLY A 182 8.46 8.43 38.23
C GLY A 182 7.64 8.71 39.48
N GLY A 183 8.28 8.80 40.64
CA GLY A 183 7.55 9.18 41.86
C GLY A 183 8.42 9.21 43.11
N GLY A 184 8.99 10.37 43.43
CA GLY A 184 9.52 10.62 44.77
C GLY A 184 10.40 11.86 44.85
N GLY A 185 9.91 12.93 45.47
CA GLY A 185 10.78 13.99 45.99
C GLY A 185 10.41 15.45 45.69
N LYS A 186 9.15 15.87 45.91
CA LYS A 186 8.89 17.27 46.30
C LYS A 186 8.97 17.38 47.84
N GLN A 187 10.14 17.76 48.34
CA GLN A 187 10.38 18.41 49.64
C GLN A 187 11.53 19.40 49.36
N GLY A 188 11.58 20.65 49.77
CA GLY A 188 10.71 21.56 50.51
C GLY A 188 11.50 22.87 50.56
N ARG A 189 10.94 23.97 50.05
CA ARG A 189 11.50 25.32 50.24
C ARG A 189 10.43 26.15 50.95
N GLY A 190 10.51 26.13 52.27
CA GLY A 190 9.86 27.07 53.18
C GLY A 190 10.91 27.58 54.14
N GLY A 191 11.34 28.83 53.94
CA GLY A 191 12.28 29.56 54.79
C GLY A 191 11.87 31.03 54.73
N GLY A 192 11.12 31.42 55.74
CA GLY A 192 10.37 32.66 55.94
C GLY A 192 9.35 32.38 57.03
#